data_AF-A0A538UAJ5-F1
#
_entry.id   AF-A0A538UAJ5-F1
#
_cell.length_a   1.000
_cell.length_b   1.000
_cell.length_c   1.000
_cell.angle_alpha   90.00
_cell.angle_beta   90.00
_cell.angle_gamma   90.00
#
_symmetry.space_group_name_H-M   'P 1'
#
loop_
_entity.id
_entity.type
_entity.pdbx_description
1 polymer ?
#
loop_
_entity_poly.entity_id
_entity_poly.type
_entity_poly.pdbx_seq_one_letter_code
_entity_poly.pdbx_strand_id
1 'polypeptide(L)'
;MREVSESEVRRLVREGVERALGPAPASPPRPAPAAPRAAEPRAAAAPRPATASAPHRVALGSDHGGFALKEILKRAIGEETGWEVQDCGTHSGEAVDYPDFAAAVAREVAAGRCTLGI
;
A
#
# COMPACT_ATOMS: atom_id res chain seq x y z
N MET A 1 11.52 -20.27 -24.02
CA MET A 1 10.98 -19.27 -23.07
C MET A 1 11.88 -18.05 -23.15
N ARG A 2 11.32 -16.84 -23.29
CA ARG A 2 12.14 -15.62 -23.20
C ARG A 2 12.49 -15.43 -21.72
N GLU A 3 13.78 -15.44 -21.39
CA GLU A 3 14.22 -15.04 -20.06
C GLU A 3 14.02 -13.53 -19.92
N VAL A 4 13.13 -13.15 -19.02
CA VAL A 4 12.90 -11.74 -18.70
C VAL A 4 14.07 -11.28 -17.83
N SER A 5 14.78 -10.25 -18.29
CA SER A 5 15.91 -9.69 -17.52
C SER A 5 15.40 -9.00 -16.25
N GLU A 6 16.17 -9.09 -15.16
CA GLU A 6 15.88 -8.38 -13.90
C GLU A 6 15.73 -6.86 -14.12
N SER A 7 16.48 -6.29 -15.07
CA SER A 7 16.36 -4.89 -15.48
C SER A 7 15.03 -4.58 -16.18
N GLU A 8 14.47 -5.53 -16.90
CA GLU A 8 13.18 -5.40 -17.59
C GLU A 8 12.03 -5.48 -16.58
N VAL A 9 12.12 -6.38 -15.60
CA VAL A 9 11.18 -6.44 -14.46
C VAL A 9 11.20 -5.13 -13.68
N ARG A 10 12.39 -4.63 -13.31
CA ARG A 10 12.54 -3.35 -12.59
C ARG A 10 11.93 -2.19 -13.37
N ARG A 11 12.19 -2.12 -14.67
CA ARG A 11 11.61 -1.08 -15.53
C ARG A 11 10.07 -1.15 -15.56
N LEU A 12 9.50 -2.35 -15.74
CA LEU A 12 8.05 -2.52 -15.78
C LEU A 12 7.38 -2.19 -14.44
N VAL A 13 8.04 -2.54 -13.32
CA VAL A 13 7.57 -2.17 -11.98
C VAL A 13 7.61 -0.65 -11.81
N ARG A 14 8.71 0.01 -12.15
CA ARG A 14 8.81 1.48 -12.09
C ARG A 14 7.74 2.16 -12.94
N GLU A 15 7.60 1.77 -14.20
CA GLU A 15 6.59 2.33 -15.11
C GLU A 15 5.16 2.12 -14.56
N GLY A 16 4.87 0.94 -14.01
CA GLY A 16 3.59 0.63 -13.39
C GLY A 16 3.32 1.47 -12.15
N VAL A 17 4.33 1.67 -11.31
CA VAL A 17 4.19 2.43 -10.06
C VAL A 17 4.07 3.93 -10.33
N GLU A 18 4.90 4.50 -11.20
CA GLU A 18 4.80 5.92 -11.59
C GLU A 18 3.43 6.25 -12.19
N ARG A 19 2.88 5.34 -13.02
CA ARG A 19 1.56 5.48 -13.63
C ARG A 19 0.42 5.41 -12.60
N ALA A 20 0.60 4.65 -11.52
CA ALA A 20 -0.40 4.50 -10.46
C ALA A 20 -0.31 5.61 -9.39
N LEU A 21 0.89 6.10 -9.09
CA LEU A 21 1.18 6.93 -7.91
C LEU A 21 1.50 8.41 -8.20
N GLY A 22 1.97 8.74 -9.41
CA GLY A 22 2.52 10.07 -9.72
C GLY A 22 3.86 10.37 -9.01
N PRO A 23 4.52 11.51 -9.30
CA PRO A 23 5.80 11.87 -8.69
C PRO A 23 5.65 12.23 -7.20
N ALA A 24 6.62 11.82 -6.37
CA ALA A 24 6.63 12.13 -4.93
C ALA A 24 6.97 13.61 -4.66
N PRO A 25 6.17 14.35 -3.87
CA PRO A 25 6.51 15.69 -3.37
C PRO A 25 7.46 15.62 -2.16
N ALA A 26 8.23 16.70 -1.96
CA ALA A 26 9.10 16.90 -0.80
C ALA A 26 8.29 16.97 0.52
N SER A 27 8.73 16.22 1.54
CA SER A 27 8.03 16.03 2.82
C SER A 27 7.73 17.34 3.60
N PRO A 28 6.50 17.52 4.14
CA PRO A 28 6.19 18.48 5.20
C PRO A 28 6.20 17.85 6.62
N PRO A 29 6.19 18.65 7.71
CA PRO A 29 6.35 18.15 9.08
C PRO A 29 5.13 17.37 9.62
N ARG A 30 5.40 16.39 10.50
CA ARG A 30 4.41 15.45 11.08
C ARG A 30 3.37 16.15 11.99
N PRO A 31 2.07 15.82 11.89
CA PRO A 31 1.08 16.20 12.90
C PRO A 31 0.88 15.12 13.99
N ALA A 32 0.41 15.58 15.16
CA ALA A 32 0.19 14.82 16.41
C ALA A 32 -1.05 13.89 16.37
N PRO A 33 -1.18 12.87 17.26
CA PRO A 33 -2.20 11.82 17.13
C PRO A 33 -3.60 12.28 17.58
N ALA A 34 -4.62 11.87 16.83
CA ALA A 34 -6.04 12.09 17.13
C ALA A 34 -6.66 10.93 17.95
N ALA A 35 -7.49 11.28 18.93
CA ALA A 35 -8.18 10.40 19.87
C ALA A 35 -9.34 9.58 19.24
N PRO A 36 -9.83 8.49 19.89
CA PRO A 36 -10.76 7.55 19.25
C PRO A 36 -12.22 7.99 19.38
N ARG A 37 -13.05 7.68 18.37
CA ARG A 37 -14.51 7.77 18.47
C ARG A 37 -15.19 6.50 17.95
N ALA A 38 -16.21 6.09 18.71
CA ALA A 38 -16.91 4.81 18.68
C ALA A 38 -17.64 4.48 17.35
N ALA A 39 -17.81 3.17 17.14
CA ALA A 39 -18.41 2.48 16.00
C ALA A 39 -19.89 2.81 15.76
N GLU A 40 -20.33 2.78 14.49
CA GLU A 40 -21.67 2.36 13.98
C GLU A 40 -21.64 2.15 12.42
N PRO A 41 -22.62 1.44 11.79
CA PRO A 41 -22.36 0.53 10.66
C PRO A 41 -22.81 0.97 9.24
N ARG A 42 -22.23 0.28 8.24
CA ARG A 42 -22.61 0.03 6.83
C ARG A 42 -22.49 1.17 5.78
N ALA A 43 -21.37 1.09 5.04
CA ALA A 43 -21.23 1.17 3.58
C ALA A 43 -22.17 2.11 2.80
N ALA A 44 -21.79 3.38 2.72
CA ALA A 44 -21.92 4.20 1.51
C ALA A 44 -20.63 5.01 1.41
N ALA A 45 -19.93 4.91 0.27
CA ALA A 45 -18.70 5.64 0.02
C ALA A 45 -18.97 7.15 0.04
N ALA A 46 -18.58 7.82 1.12
CA ALA A 46 -18.55 9.28 1.18
C ALA A 46 -17.41 9.80 0.27
N PRO A 47 -17.61 10.93 -0.44
CA PRO A 47 -16.54 11.57 -1.19
C PRO A 47 -15.40 11.97 -0.23
N ARG A 48 -14.18 11.52 -0.52
CA ARG A 48 -12.98 11.87 0.25
C ARG A 48 -12.86 13.40 0.32
N PRO A 49 -12.62 14.01 1.50
CA PRO A 49 -12.25 15.42 1.56
C PRO A 49 -10.92 15.58 0.80
N ALA A 50 -10.98 16.31 -0.31
CA ALA A 50 -9.79 16.86 -0.95
C ALA A 50 -9.09 17.81 0.05
N THR A 51 -7.78 17.88 -0.05
CA THR A 51 -6.86 18.80 0.63
C THR A 51 -6.51 18.50 2.10
N ALA A 52 -5.75 17.43 2.29
CA ALA A 52 -4.57 17.41 3.16
C ALA A 52 -3.56 16.44 2.48
N SER A 53 -2.28 16.77 2.45
CA SER A 53 -1.23 15.88 1.91
C SER A 53 -1.28 14.57 2.69
N ALA A 54 -1.95 13.57 2.13
CA ALA A 54 -2.01 12.24 2.70
C ALA A 54 -0.59 11.69 2.74
N PRO A 55 -0.20 10.94 3.78
CA PRO A 55 1.13 10.34 3.84
C PRO A 55 1.39 9.53 2.56
N HIS A 56 2.58 9.67 1.98
CA HIS A 56 3.07 8.87 0.84
C HIS A 56 3.34 7.44 1.30
N ARG A 57 2.27 6.78 1.75
CA ARG A 57 2.24 5.44 2.31
C ARG A 57 1.30 4.57 1.51
N VAL A 58 1.77 3.37 1.22
CA VAL A 58 0.97 2.30 0.63
C VAL A 58 0.81 1.17 1.63
N ALA A 59 -0.42 0.71 1.84
CA ALA A 59 -0.69 -0.52 2.56
C ALA A 59 -0.53 -1.71 1.61
N LEU A 60 0.25 -2.71 1.98
CA LEU A 60 0.50 -3.91 1.18
C LEU A 60 -0.02 -5.15 1.91
N GLY A 61 -0.89 -5.91 1.25
CA GLY A 61 -1.47 -7.15 1.74
C GLY A 61 -1.42 -8.26 0.69
N SER A 62 -1.18 -9.49 1.12
CA SER A 62 -1.34 -10.66 0.26
C SER A 62 -1.74 -11.88 1.08
N ASP A 63 -2.26 -12.89 0.40
CA ASP A 63 -2.32 -14.24 0.93
C ASP A 63 -0.97 -14.98 0.73
N HIS A 64 -0.98 -16.27 1.06
CA HIS A 64 0.16 -17.17 0.93
C HIS A 64 0.67 -17.29 -0.51
N GLY A 65 -0.22 -17.30 -1.50
CA GLY A 65 0.14 -17.35 -2.92
C GLY A 65 0.83 -16.07 -3.40
N GLY A 66 0.42 -14.92 -2.85
CA GLY A 66 1.00 -13.61 -3.18
C GLY A 66 2.25 -13.21 -2.40
N PHE A 67 2.66 -13.96 -1.36
CA PHE A 67 3.71 -13.55 -0.42
C PHE A 67 5.03 -13.18 -1.11
N ALA A 68 5.52 -14.03 -2.01
CA ALA A 68 6.78 -13.79 -2.72
C ALA A 68 6.74 -12.52 -3.57
N LEU A 69 5.63 -12.29 -4.27
CA LEU A 69 5.44 -11.09 -5.09
C LEU A 69 5.32 -9.83 -4.22
N LYS A 70 4.62 -9.93 -3.09
CA LYS A 70 4.47 -8.82 -2.14
C LYS A 70 5.82 -8.35 -1.61
N GLU A 71 6.74 -9.27 -1.27
CA GLU A 71 8.08 -8.91 -0.80
C GLU A 71 8.92 -8.21 -1.89
N ILE A 72 8.77 -8.63 -3.15
CA ILE A 72 9.39 -7.95 -4.30
C ILE A 72 8.83 -6.53 -4.44
N LEU A 73 7.50 -6.37 -4.39
CA LEU A 73 6.83 -5.07 -4.48
C LEU A 73 7.21 -4.14 -3.33
N LYS A 74 7.24 -4.64 -2.10
CA LYS A 74 7.63 -3.87 -0.91
C LYS A 74 9.01 -3.24 -1.06
N ARG A 75 9.99 -4.01 -1.56
CA ARG A 75 11.34 -3.52 -1.84
C ARG A 75 11.34 -2.50 -2.96
N ALA A 76 10.74 -2.83 -4.10
CA ALA A 76 10.71 -1.93 -5.26
C ALA A 76 10.04 -0.59 -4.93
N ILE A 77 8.94 -0.60 -4.18
CA ILE A 77 8.27 0.65 -3.77
C ILE A 77 9.18 1.47 -2.85
N GLY A 78 9.75 0.85 -1.81
CA GLY A 78 10.61 1.54 -0.85
C GLY A 78 11.90 2.10 -1.49
N GLU A 79 12.50 1.35 -2.41
CA GLU A 79 13.78 1.70 -3.03
C GLU A 79 13.62 2.62 -4.26
N GLU A 80 12.54 2.48 -5.04
CA GLU A 80 12.41 3.17 -6.34
C GLU A 80 11.49 4.39 -6.34
N THR A 81 10.59 4.53 -5.36
CA THR A 81 9.48 5.51 -5.44
C THR A 81 9.52 6.57 -4.35
N GLY A 82 10.26 6.33 -3.27
CA GLY A 82 10.27 7.18 -2.07
C GLY A 82 8.99 7.08 -1.22
N TRP A 83 8.06 6.19 -1.57
CA TRP A 83 6.88 5.89 -0.75
C TRP A 83 7.24 4.93 0.38
N GLU A 84 6.63 5.16 1.54
CA GLU A 84 6.72 4.25 2.67
C GLU A 84 5.74 3.09 2.51
N VAL A 85 6.16 1.89 2.89
CA VAL A 85 5.30 0.69 2.82
C VAL A 85 4.81 0.31 4.22
N GLN A 86 3.49 0.21 4.37
CA GLN A 86 2.83 -0.40 5.51
C GLN A 86 2.48 -1.85 5.15
N ASP A 87 3.32 -2.78 5.58
CA ASP A 87 3.08 -4.21 5.39
C ASP A 87 2.00 -4.71 6.35
N CYS A 88 0.87 -5.14 5.80
CA CYS A 88 -0.28 -5.65 6.54
C CYS A 88 -0.32 -7.19 6.58
N GLY A 89 0.68 -7.87 6.01
CA GLY A 89 0.78 -9.33 5.93
C GLY A 89 0.41 -9.90 4.55
N THR A 90 0.37 -11.21 4.34
CA THR A 90 0.94 -12.25 5.20
C THR A 90 2.46 -12.14 5.35
N HIS A 91 3.04 -12.59 6.45
CA HIS A 91 4.48 -12.52 6.70
C HIS A 91 5.22 -13.83 6.42
N SER A 92 4.51 -14.83 5.88
CA SER A 92 5.05 -16.12 5.49
C SER A 92 4.30 -16.66 4.27
N GLY A 93 4.88 -17.69 3.63
CA GLY A 93 4.20 -18.48 2.59
C GLY A 93 3.26 -19.55 3.14
N GLU A 94 2.96 -19.54 4.44
CA GLU A 94 2.04 -20.50 5.05
C GLU A 94 0.60 -20.16 4.67
N ALA A 95 -0.25 -21.20 4.55
CA ALA A 95 -1.65 -21.03 4.20
C ALA A 95 -2.35 -20.10 5.21
N VAL A 96 -3.07 -19.12 4.66
CA VAL A 96 -3.80 -18.11 5.43
C VAL A 96 -5.06 -17.67 4.69
N ASP A 97 -5.99 -17.06 5.42
CA ASP A 97 -7.23 -16.51 4.89
C ASP A 97 -7.03 -15.10 4.32
N TYR A 98 -7.16 -14.97 3.01
CA TYR A 98 -7.06 -13.69 2.29
C TYR A 98 -7.94 -12.56 2.88
N PRO A 99 -9.22 -12.80 3.29
CA PRO A 99 -10.08 -11.73 3.79
C PRO A 99 -9.52 -10.96 4.98
N ASP A 100 -8.71 -11.59 5.84
CA ASP A 100 -8.12 -10.93 7.02
C ASP A 100 -7.10 -9.86 6.60
N PHE A 101 -6.24 -10.19 5.63
CA PHE A 101 -5.24 -9.26 5.09
C PHE A 101 -5.86 -8.19 4.21
N ALA A 102 -6.85 -8.55 3.39
CA ALA A 102 -7.60 -7.59 2.59
C ALA A 102 -8.32 -6.56 3.48
N ALA A 103 -8.94 -7.02 4.58
CA ALA A 103 -9.57 -6.15 5.56
C ALA A 103 -8.55 -5.26 6.28
N ALA A 104 -7.37 -5.77 6.63
CA ALA A 104 -6.30 -4.97 7.24
C ALA A 104 -5.85 -3.83 6.31
N VAL A 105 -5.57 -4.11 5.03
CA VAL A 105 -5.22 -3.11 4.02
C VAL A 105 -6.34 -2.06 3.86
N ALA A 106 -7.59 -2.53 3.71
CA ALA A 106 -8.73 -1.63 3.54
C ALA A 106 -8.92 -0.69 4.74
N ARG A 107 -8.67 -1.15 5.97
CA ARG A 107 -8.74 -0.32 7.17
C ARG A 107 -7.66 0.76 7.20
N GLU A 108 -6.44 0.46 6.77
CA GLU A 108 -5.36 1.46 6.68
C GLU A 108 -5.69 2.60 5.72
N VAL A 109 -6.27 2.25 4.56
CA VAL A 109 -6.70 3.22 3.54
C VAL A 109 -7.91 4.01 4.03
N ALA A 110 -8.92 3.33 4.58
CA ALA A 110 -10.14 3.99 5.09
C ALA A 110 -9.84 4.95 6.25
N ALA A 111 -8.83 4.64 7.07
CA ALA A 111 -8.39 5.49 8.18
C ALA A 111 -7.49 6.65 7.74
N GLY A 112 -7.14 6.76 6.45
CA GLY A 112 -6.24 7.79 5.93
C GLY A 112 -4.77 7.64 6.37
N ARG A 113 -4.39 6.48 6.93
CA ARG A 113 -2.99 6.17 7.30
C ARG A 113 -2.16 5.80 6.09
N CYS A 114 -2.80 5.23 5.07
CA CYS A 114 -2.22 4.97 3.77
C CYS A 114 -3.06 5.66 2.69
N THR A 115 -2.40 6.19 1.66
CA THR A 115 -3.08 6.81 0.52
C THR A 115 -3.70 5.74 -0.38
N LEU A 116 -3.03 4.60 -0.50
CA LEU A 116 -3.41 3.48 -1.36
C LEU A 116 -3.21 2.13 -0.66
N GLY A 117 -3.93 1.13 -1.15
CA GLY A 117 -3.81 -0.26 -0.71
C GLY A 117 -3.59 -1.15 -1.92
N ILE A 118 -2.67 -2.11 -1.79
CA ILE A 118 -2.31 -3.12 -2.80
C ILE A 118 -2.47 -4.49 -2.16
#